data_AF-A0A497LG21-F1
#
_entry.id   AF-A0A497LG21-F1
#
_cell.length_a   1.000
_cell.length_b   1.000
_cell.length_c   1.000
_cell.angle_alpha   90.00
_cell.angle_beta   90.00
_cell.angle_gamma   90.00
#
_symmetry.space_group_name_H-M   'P 1'
#
loop_
_entity.id
_entity.type
_entity.pdbx_description
1 polymer ?
#
loop_
_entity_poly.entity_id
_entity_poly.type
_entity_poly.pdbx_seq_one_letter_code
_entity_poly.pdbx_strand_id
1 'polypeptide(L)' 'MSTPGGRGMSRTEVPTGLAIAEKILGLVILVLGALAIYYTHQAVGAIGPIWPIFVAFGALLLLVGLALLLARAE' A
#
# COMPACT_ATOMS: atom_id res chain seq x y z
N MET A 1 -0.24 12.27 54.02
CA MET A 1 -0.43 13.26 52.94
C MET A 1 -0.16 12.52 51.62
N SER A 2 -1.22 12.23 50.87
CA SER A 2 -1.19 11.33 49.72
C SER A 2 -1.06 12.11 48.42
N THR A 3 -0.15 11.70 47.52
CA THR A 3 -0.40 11.72 46.07
C THR A 3 0.61 10.84 45.34
N PRO A 4 0.19 9.68 44.79
CA PRO A 4 0.94 8.99 43.75
C PRO A 4 0.54 9.59 42.40
N GLY A 5 1.42 10.41 41.82
CA GLY A 5 1.25 10.93 40.47
C GLY A 5 1.61 9.86 39.45
N GLY A 6 0.65 9.02 39.09
CA GLY A 6 0.75 8.11 37.96
C GLY A 6 0.94 8.89 36.67
N ARG A 7 2.14 8.84 36.09
CA ARG A 7 2.35 9.17 34.68
C ARG A 7 2.21 7.88 33.91
N GLY A 8 0.99 7.61 33.46
CA GLY A 8 0.76 6.66 32.39
C GLY A 8 1.63 7.09 31.21
N MET A 9 2.63 6.27 30.90
CA MET A 9 3.38 6.35 29.65
C MET A 9 2.36 6.43 28.53
N SER A 10 2.37 7.53 27.75
CA SER A 10 1.53 7.68 26.58
C SER A 10 1.76 6.47 25.69
N ARG A 11 0.77 5.56 25.66
CA ARG A 11 0.71 4.54 24.62
C ARG A 11 0.77 5.34 23.32
N THR A 12 1.81 5.07 22.53
CA THR A 12 1.85 5.47 21.14
C THR A 12 0.72 4.69 20.46
N GLU A 13 -0.52 5.12 20.65
CA GLU A 13 -1.62 4.73 19.78
C GLU A 13 -1.11 5.06 18.38
N VAL A 14 -0.94 4.03 17.55
CA VAL A 14 -0.66 4.25 16.13
C VAL A 14 -1.69 5.30 15.70
N PRO A 15 -1.25 6.50 15.26
CA PRO A 15 -2.17 7.58 15.02
C PRO A 15 -3.22 7.05 14.06
N THR A 16 -4.50 7.10 14.41
CA THR A 16 -5.57 6.53 13.59
C THR A 16 -5.48 7.00 12.13
N GLY A 17 -4.94 8.19 11.90
CA GLY A 17 -4.63 8.72 10.58
C GLY A 17 -3.55 7.96 9.79
N LEU A 18 -2.52 7.39 10.44
CA LEU A 18 -1.50 6.58 9.77
C LEU A 18 -2.11 5.28 9.22
N ALA A 19 -2.93 4.60 10.02
CA ALA A 19 -3.65 3.40 9.59
C ALA A 19 -4.60 3.66 8.41
N ILE A 20 -5.26 4.82 8.39
CA ILE A 20 -6.12 5.24 7.27
C ILE A 20 -5.26 5.56 6.03
N ALA A 21 -4.14 6.26 6.21
CA ALA A 21 -3.21 6.60 5.14
C ALA A 21 -2.63 5.35 4.46
N GLU A 22 -2.28 4.31 5.22
CA GLU A 22 -1.80 3.03 4.69
C GLU A 22 -2.82 2.37 3.76
N LYS A 23 -4.10 2.36 4.14
CA LYS A 23 -5.17 1.79 3.31
C LYS A 23 -5.40 2.59 2.03
N ILE A 24 -5.38 3.92 2.12
CA ILE A 24 -5.51 4.79 0.95
C ILE A 24 -4.32 4.57 0.00
N LEU A 25 -3.10 4.51 0.54
CA LEU A 25 -1.90 4.21 -0.23
C LEU A 25 -2.00 2.85 -0.92
N GLY A 26 -2.46 1.82 -0.20
CA GLY A 26 -2.69 0.48 -0.76
C GLY A 26 -3.67 0.50 -1.94
N LEU A 27 -4.77 1.25 -1.81
CA LEU A 27 -5.77 1.41 -2.87
C LEU A 27 -5.20 2.16 -4.09
N VAL A 28 -4.42 3.22 -3.87
CA VAL A 28 -3.73 3.94 -4.95
C VAL A 28 -2.75 3.01 -5.68
N ILE A 29 -1.96 2.24 -4.94
CA ILE A 29 -1.00 1.29 -5.51
C ILE A 29 -1.73 0.19 -6.32
N LEU A 30 -2.88 -0.31 -5.85
CA LEU A 30 -3.71 -1.24 -6.61
C LEU A 30 -4.14 -0.65 -7.96
N VAL A 31 -4.65 0.59 -7.94
CA VAL A 31 -5.08 1.27 -9.16
C VAL A 31 -3.90 1.46 -10.11
N LEU A 32 -2.74 1.87 -9.62
CA LEU A 32 -1.53 2.03 -10.43
C LEU A 32 -1.05 0.69 -11.02
N GLY A 33 -1.10 -0.41 -10.26
CA GLY A 33 -0.77 -1.74 -10.77
C GLY A 33 -1.71 -2.19 -11.89
N ALA A 34 -3.02 -1.98 -11.72
CA ALA A 34 -4.02 -2.28 -12.75
C ALA A 34 -3.80 -1.45 -14.02
N LEU A 35 -3.55 -0.14 -13.87
CA LEU A 35 -3.27 0.76 -14.99
C LEU A 35 -1.96 0.38 -15.68
N ALA A 36 -0.91 0.02 -14.94
CA ALA A 36 0.35 -0.42 -15.51
C ALA A 36 0.15 -1.65 -16.42
N ILE A 37 -0.60 -2.65 -15.97
CA ILE A 37 -0.93 -3.83 -16.78
C ILE A 37 -1.77 -3.44 -18.00
N TYR A 38 -2.81 -2.63 -17.80
CA TYR A 38 -3.69 -2.17 -18.88
C TYR A 38 -2.93 -1.44 -20.00
N TYR A 39 -2.11 -0.45 -19.65
CA TYR A 39 -1.34 0.30 -20.63
C TYR A 39 -0.20 -0.54 -21.24
N THR A 40 0.40 -1.46 -20.48
CA THR A 40 1.34 -2.43 -21.05
C THR A 40 0.67 -3.27 -22.11
N HIS A 41 -0.56 -3.74 -21.87
CA HIS A 41 -1.33 -4.50 -22.84
C HIS A 41 -1.65 -3.69 -24.11
N GLN A 42 -2.02 -2.41 -23.96
CA GLN A 42 -2.25 -1.50 -25.09
C GLN A 42 -0.98 -1.23 -25.91
N ALA A 43 0.18 -1.27 -25.28
CA ALA A 43 1.46 -0.93 -25.89
C ALA A 43 2.34 -2.16 -26.23
N VAL A 44 1.83 -3.40 -26.16
CA VAL A 44 2.63 -4.62 -26.42
C VAL A 44 3.38 -4.55 -27.75
N GLY A 45 2.74 -4.03 -28.81
CA GLY A 45 3.38 -3.88 -30.12
C GLY A 45 4.54 -2.89 -30.14
N ALA A 46 4.51 -1.85 -29.30
CA ALA A 46 5.56 -0.84 -29.19
C ALA A 46 6.67 -1.24 -28.20
N ILE A 47 6.29 -1.92 -27.12
CA ILE A 47 7.21 -2.41 -26.08
C ILE A 47 7.99 -3.63 -26.59
N GLY A 48 7.39 -4.45 -27.45
CA GLY A 48 8.04 -5.63 -28.00
C GLY A 48 8.32 -6.69 -26.91
N PRO A 49 9.36 -7.52 -27.06
CA PRO A 49 9.58 -8.71 -26.22
C PRO A 49 9.73 -8.46 -24.71
N ILE A 50 10.03 -7.23 -24.29
CA ILE A 50 10.24 -6.88 -22.88
C ILE A 50 8.93 -6.61 -22.11
N TRP A 51 7.76 -6.64 -22.78
CA TRP A 51 6.45 -6.41 -22.17
C TRP A 51 6.16 -7.25 -20.91
N PRO A 52 6.65 -8.51 -20.76
CA PRO A 52 6.36 -9.28 -19.55
C PRO A 52 6.92 -8.66 -18.28
N ILE A 53 8.03 -7.89 -18.36
CA ILE A 53 8.62 -7.21 -17.21
C ILE A 53 7.67 -6.14 -16.66
N PHE A 54 7.00 -5.40 -17.53
CA PHE A 54 6.03 -4.37 -17.14
C PHE A 54 4.77 -4.98 -16.53
N VAL A 55 4.31 -6.12 -17.06
CA VAL A 55 3.20 -6.87 -16.44
C VAL A 55 3.60 -7.43 -15.08
N ALA A 56 4.81 -7.98 -14.95
CA ALA A 56 5.33 -8.46 -13.68
C ALA A 56 5.44 -7.33 -12.64
N PHE A 57 5.88 -6.14 -13.06
CA PHE A 57 5.91 -4.96 -12.22
C PHE A 57 4.51 -4.52 -11.80
N GLY A 58 3.55 -4.46 -12.72
CA GLY A 58 2.15 -4.17 -12.40
C GLY A 58 1.55 -5.20 -11.44
N ALA A 59 1.86 -6.49 -11.61
CA ALA A 59 1.44 -7.55 -10.70
C ALA A 59 2.09 -7.41 -9.31
N LEU A 60 3.36 -7.02 -9.23
CA LEU A 60 4.02 -6.70 -7.96
C LEU A 60 3.32 -5.55 -7.24
N LEU A 61 2.98 -4.47 -7.96
CA LEU A 61 2.19 -3.38 -7.40
C LEU A 61 0.84 -3.87 -6.89
N LEU A 62 0.14 -4.73 -7.64
CA LEU A 62 -1.11 -5.31 -7.17
C LEU A 62 -0.95 -6.09 -5.86
N LEU A 63 0.11 -6.90 -5.75
CA LEU A 63 0.40 -7.66 -4.52
C LEU A 63 0.71 -6.72 -3.34
N VAL A 64 1.50 -5.68 -3.55
CA VAL A 64 1.84 -4.69 -2.51
C VAL A 64 0.62 -3.90 -2.07
N GLY A 65 -0.17 -3.41 -3.03
CA GLY A 65 -1.40 -2.65 -2.74
C GLY A 65 -2.41 -3.50 -1.97
N LEU A 66 -2.56 -4.78 -2.36
CA LEU A 66 -3.41 -5.73 -1.66
C LEU A 66 -2.88 -6.03 -0.24
N ALA A 67 -1.57 -6.21 -0.09
CA ALA A 67 -0.94 -6.43 1.21
C ALA A 67 -1.18 -5.25 2.17
N LEU A 68 -1.06 -4.00 1.69
CA LEU A 68 -1.34 -2.80 2.48
C LEU A 68 -2.82 -2.68 2.87
N LEU A 69 -3.74 -3.12 2.01
CA LEU A 69 -5.17 -3.16 2.33
C LEU A 69 -5.53 -4.24 3.36
N LEU A 70 -4.84 -5.38 3.31
CA LEU A 70 -5.05 -6.51 4.22
C LEU A 70 -4.28 -6.36 5.54
N ALA A 71 -3.24 -5.53 5.58
CA ALA A 71 -2.49 -5.24 6.79
C ALA A 71 -3.45 -4.75 7.88
N ARG A 72 -3.46 -5.45 9.02
CA ARG A 72 -4.15 -4.94 10.20
C ARG A 72 -3.28 -3.85 10.80
N ALA A 73 -3.85 -2.67 10.95
CA ALA A 73 -3.29 -1.65 11.82
C ALA A 73 -3.46 -2.14 13.25
N GLU A 74 -2.40 -2.73 13.81
CA GLU A 74 -2.27 -2.99 15.24
C GLU A 74 -1.87 -1.70 15.97
#